data_AF-A0A7V9KWP3-F1
#
_entry.id   AF-A0A7V9KWP3-F1
#
_cell.length_a   1.000
_cell.length_b   1.000
_cell.length_c   1.000
_cell.angle_alpha   90.00
_cell.angle_beta   90.00
_cell.angle_gamma   90.00
#
_symmetry.space_group_name_H-M   'P 1'
#
loop_
_entity.id
_entity.type
_entity.pdbx_description
1 polymer ?
#
loop_
_entity_poly.entity_id
_entity_poly.type
_entity_poly.pdbx_seq_one_letter_code
_entity_poly.pdbx_strand_id
1 'polypeptide(L)' 'MSALRLVTRLVVARTLLFLMRLTGRRAGLILVYHALAGREGDPAREIVAAHAVARFESHLRLLALRYRLVRSDELPQAVA' A
#
# COMPACT_ATOMS: atom_id res chain seq x y z
N MET A 1 17.45 5.19 8.93
CA MET A 1 16.10 4.94 9.49
C MET A 1 16.23 3.97 10.66
N SER A 2 16.04 4.41 11.90
CA SER A 2 16.36 3.62 13.10
C SER A 2 15.41 2.42 13.29
N ALA A 3 15.95 1.21 13.47
CA ALA A 3 15.21 -0.06 13.57
C ALA A 3 14.05 -0.04 14.58
N LEU A 4 14.22 0.70 15.69
CA LEU A 4 13.20 0.88 16.72
C LEU A 4 11.87 1.43 16.16
N ARG A 5 11.93 2.45 15.29
CA ARG A 5 10.71 3.03 14.69
C ARG A 5 9.97 2.05 13.79
N LEU A 6 10.71 1.14 13.14
CA LEU A 6 10.15 0.13 12.26
C LEU A 6 9.40 -0.93 13.08
N VAL A 7 10.03 -1.41 14.16
CA VAL A 7 9.43 -2.39 15.07
C VAL A 7 8.16 -1.83 15.70
N THR A 8 8.20 -0.59 16.21
CA THR A 8 7.01 0.05 16.80
C THR A 8 5.87 0.15 15.77
N ARG A 9 6.16 0.57 14.53
CA ARG A 9 5.16 0.64 13.46
C ARG A 9 4.56 -0.72 13.13
N LEU A 10 5.37 -1.79 13.12
CA LEU A 10 4.91 -3.15 12.86
C LEU A 10 3.99 -3.67 13.97
N VAL A 11 4.35 -3.42 15.24
CA VAL A 11 3.52 -3.81 16.40
C VAL A 11 2.17 -3.11 16.34
N VAL A 12 2.17 -1.78 16.14
CA VAL A 12 0.93 -0.99 16.01
C VAL A 12 0.08 -1.49 14.85
N ALA A 13 0.67 -1.70 13.67
CA ALA A 13 -0.05 -2.20 12.49
C ALA A 13 -0.66 -3.58 12.74
N ARG A 14 0.05 -4.49 13.43
CA ARG A 14 -0.43 -5.83 13.74
C ARG A 14 -1.59 -5.80 14.74
N THR A 15 -1.50 -4.96 15.78
CA THR A 15 -2.59 -4.78 16.75
C THR A 15 -3.84 -4.20 16.08
N LEU A 16 -3.69 -3.17 15.25
CA LEU A 16 -4.81 -2.58 14.51
C LEU A 16 -5.47 -3.59 13.57
N LEU A 17 -4.67 -4.37 12.81
CA LEU A 17 -5.20 -5.43 11.95
C LEU A 17 -5.95 -6.50 12.74
N PHE A 18 -5.45 -6.88 13.91
CA PHE A 18 -6.12 -7.85 14.78
C PHE A 18 -7.47 -7.30 15.28
N LEU A 19 -7.48 -6.06 15.77
CA LEU A 19 -8.71 -5.40 16.23
C LEU A 19 -9.73 -5.25 15.10
N MET A 20 -9.30 -4.84 13.90
CA MET A 20 -10.19 -4.75 12.74
C MET A 20 -10.79 -6.10 12.37
N ARG A 21 -10.01 -7.18 12.42
CA ARG A 21 -10.52 -8.54 12.16
C ARG A 21 -11.60 -8.96 13.15
N LEU A 22 -11.52 -8.53 14.41
CA LEU A 22 -12.56 -8.81 15.42
C LEU A 22 -13.88 -8.09 15.13
N THR A 23 -13.86 -6.96 14.41
CA THR A 23 -15.09 -6.22 14.10
C THR A 23 -15.93 -6.87 13.00
N GLY A 24 -15.39 -7.85 12.26
CA GLY A 24 -16.05 -8.44 11.08
C GLY A 24 -16.21 -7.47 9.90
N ARG A 25 -15.86 -6.19 10.06
CA ARG A 25 -15.95 -5.17 9.02
C ARG A 25 -14.88 -5.41 7.96
N ARG A 26 -15.29 -5.37 6.69
CA ARG A 26 -14.37 -5.40 5.56
C ARG A 26 -13.96 -3.98 5.23
N ALA A 27 -12.67 -3.80 4.92
CA ALA A 27 -12.12 -2.52 4.49
C ALA A 27 -11.27 -2.74 3.23
N GLY A 28 -11.36 -1.80 2.31
CA GLY A 28 -10.63 -1.81 1.05
C GLY A 28 -9.70 -0.61 0.95
N LEU A 29 -8.69 -0.71 0.10
CA LEU A 29 -7.75 0.37 -0.20
C LEU A 29 -7.74 0.60 -1.71
N ILE A 30 -7.81 1.86 -2.13
CA ILE A 30 -7.58 2.26 -3.52
C ILE A 30 -6.21 2.95 -3.58
N LEU A 31 -5.35 2.48 -4.46
CA LEU A 31 -4.04 3.06 -4.72
C LEU A 31 -4.02 3.66 -6.11
N VAL A 32 -3.67 4.94 -6.21
CA VAL A 32 -3.54 5.67 -7.47
C VAL A 32 -2.06 5.99 -7.67
N TYR A 33 -1.53 5.63 -8.84
CA TYR A 33 -0.16 5.92 -9.24
C TYR A 33 -0.19 6.93 -10.39
N HIS A 34 0.68 7.95 -10.32
CA HIS A 34 0.70 9.02 -11.32
C HIS A 34 1.51 8.66 -12.56
N ALA A 35 2.82 8.42 -12.40
CA ALA A 35 3.71 8.08 -13.50
C ALA A 35 4.66 6.95 -13.12
N LEU A 36 4.89 6.03 -14.05
CA LEU A 36 5.89 4.98 -13.97
C LEU A 36 6.97 5.25 -15.01
N ALA A 37 8.24 5.24 -14.59
CA ALA A 37 9.38 5.48 -15.46
C ALA A 37 10.50 4.45 -15.20
N GLY A 38 11.45 4.35 -16.13
CA GLY A 38 12.60 3.45 -15.99
C GLY A 38 13.53 3.80 -14.81
N ARG A 39 13.47 5.04 -14.31
CA ARG A 39 14.23 5.53 -13.15
C ARG A 39 13.30 6.20 -12.14
N GLU A 40 13.75 6.31 -10.90
CA GLU A 40 13.06 7.12 -9.89
C GLU A 40 13.19 8.60 -10.27
N GLY A 41 12.08 9.33 -10.17
CA GLY A 41 12.06 10.78 -10.27
C GLY A 41 12.69 11.43 -9.04
N ASP A 42 13.15 12.68 -9.19
CA ASP A 42 13.69 13.46 -8.07
C ASP A 42 12.57 14.35 -7.48
N PRO A 43 12.05 14.06 -6.27
CA PRO A 43 10.99 14.86 -5.66
C PRO A 43 11.43 16.29 -5.29
N ALA A 44 12.74 16.60 -5.26
CA ALA A 44 13.22 17.96 -5.06
C ALA A 44 13.18 18.80 -6.34
N ARG A 45 13.06 18.16 -7.51
CA ARG A 45 13.10 18.81 -8.83
C ARG A 45 11.82 18.63 -9.64
N GLU A 46 11.06 17.59 -9.35
CA GLU A 46 9.87 17.19 -10.09
C GLU A 46 8.64 17.35 -9.19
N ILE A 47 7.64 18.12 -9.66
CA ILE A 47 6.39 18.36 -8.92
C ILE A 47 5.63 17.03 -8.70
N VAL A 48 5.75 16.10 -9.64
CA VAL A 48 5.19 14.74 -9.54
C VAL A 48 6.27 13.77 -9.99
N ALA A 49 7.21 13.46 -9.08
CA ALA A 49 8.29 12.52 -9.35
C ALA A 49 7.73 11.15 -9.75
N ALA A 50 8.19 10.64 -10.90
CA ALA A 50 7.78 9.33 -11.37
C ALA A 50 8.32 8.22 -10.46
N HIS A 51 7.54 7.14 -10.30
CA HIS A 51 8.02 5.95 -9.63
C HIS A 51 8.82 5.07 -10.58
N ALA A 52 9.95 4.54 -10.12
CA ALA A 52 10.67 3.53 -10.88
C ALA A 52 9.79 2.26 -11.01
N VAL A 53 9.77 1.66 -12.21
CA VAL A 53 9.04 0.40 -12.45
C VAL A 53 9.45 -0.69 -11.45
N ALA A 54 10.74 -0.84 -11.16
CA ALA A 54 11.23 -1.83 -10.19
C ALA A 54 10.68 -1.62 -8.75
N ARG A 55 10.46 -0.36 -8.35
CA ARG A 55 9.84 -0.02 -7.07
C ARG A 55 8.36 -0.36 -7.09
N PHE A 56 7.67 -0.02 -8.19
CA PHE A 56 6.27 -0.37 -8.38
C PHE A 56 6.03 -1.89 -8.36
N GLU A 57 6.85 -2.68 -9.04
CA GLU A 57 6.79 -4.15 -8.96
C GLU A 57 6.95 -4.68 -7.54
N SER A 58 7.84 -4.05 -6.77
CA SER A 58 8.05 -4.42 -5.36
C SER A 58 6.83 -4.09 -4.50
N HIS A 59 6.14 -2.98 -4.77
CA HIS A 59 4.84 -2.69 -4.17
C HIS A 59 3.80 -3.73 -4.56
N LEU A 60 3.69 -4.10 -5.85
CA LEU A 60 2.74 -5.11 -6.30
C LEU A 60 2.98 -6.47 -5.66
N ARG A 61 4.24 -6.91 -5.51
CA ARG A 61 4.58 -8.15 -4.80
C ARG A 61 4.10 -8.12 -3.34
N LEU A 62 4.34 -7.01 -2.63
CA LEU A 62 3.87 -6.85 -1.25
C LEU A 62 2.33 -6.88 -1.17
N LEU A 63 1.67 -6.20 -2.10
CA LEU A 63 0.21 -6.12 -2.14
C LEU A 63 -0.41 -7.49 -2.41
N ALA A 64 0.10 -8.24 -3.38
CA ALA A 64 -0.35 -9.60 -3.69
C ALA A 64 -0.19 -10.57 -2.52
N LEU A 65 0.83 -10.38 -1.67
CA LEU A 65 1.06 -11.23 -0.49
C LEU A 65 0.11 -10.93 0.68
N ARG A 66 -0.47 -9.73 0.76
CA ARG A 66 -1.17 -9.25 1.96
C ARG A 66 -2.61 -8.82 1.73
N TYR A 67 -3.00 -8.58 0.48
CA TYR A 67 -4.30 -8.06 0.10
C TYR A 67 -4.91 -8.91 -1.01
N ARG A 68 -6.24 -8.96 -1.02
CA ARG A 68 -6.99 -9.48 -2.18
C ARG A 68 -7.09 -8.36 -3.21
N LEU A 69 -6.66 -8.62 -4.44
CA LEU A 69 -6.90 -7.70 -5.56
C LEU A 69 -8.39 -7.72 -5.90
N VAL A 70 -8.99 -6.54 -5.97
CA VAL A 70 -10.40 -6.33 -6.32
C VAL A 70 -10.45 -5.25 -7.38
N ARG A 71 -11.24 -5.44 -8.42
CA ARG A 71 -11.42 -4.39 -9.41
C ARG A 71 -12.13 -3.19 -8.77
N SER A 72 -11.82 -1.98 -9.22
CA SER A 72 -12.34 -0.76 -8.59
C SER A 72 -13.87 -0.70 -8.58
N ASP A 73 -14.52 -1.23 -9.61
CA ASP A 73 -15.98 -1.32 -9.74
C ASP A 73 -16.64 -2.31 -8.76
N GLU A 74 -15.90 -3.34 -8.35
CA GLU A 74 -16.38 -4.37 -7.41
C GLU A 74 -16.12 -4.00 -5.94
N LEU A 75 -15.32 -2.95 -5.70
CA LEU A 75 -14.89 -2.59 -4.36
C LEU A 75 -16.06 -2.34 -3.39
N PRO A 76 -17.13 -1.60 -3.74
CA PRO A 76 -18.26 -1.39 -2.83
C PRO A 76 -18.88 -2.71 -2.35
N GLN A 77 -19.03 -3.69 -3.26
CA GLN A 77 -19.56 -5.00 -2.93
C GLN A 77 -18.58 -5.83 -2.11
N ALA A 78 -17.28 -5.69 -2.35
CA ALA A 78 -16.25 -6.41 -1.61
C ALA A 78 -16.10 -5.95 -0.15
N VAL A 79 -16.44 -4.69 0.14
CA VAL A 79 -16.30 -4.09 1.49
C VAL A 79 -17.61 -3.94 2.25
N ALA A 80 -18.76 -4.12 1.60
CA ALA A 80 -20.06 -4.27 2.25
C ALA A 80 -20.09 -5.50 3.17
#